data_AF-A0A840YSK5-F1
#
_entry.id   AF-A0A840YSK5-F1
#
_cell.length_a   1.000
_cell.length_b   1.000
_cell.length_c   1.000
_cell.angle_alpha   90.00
_cell.angle_beta   90.00
_cell.angle_gamma   90.00
#
_symmetry.space_group_name_H-M   'P 1'
#
loop_
_entity.id
_entity.type
_entity.pdbx_description
1 polymer ?
#
loop_
_entity_poly.entity_id
_entity_poly.type
_entity_poly.pdbx_seq_one_letter_code
_entity_poly.pdbx_strand_id
1 'polypeptide(L)'
;MADLKQMVRRQRLLADFGDFGQQSDDLDAVLMEACRLFGDALGTDLAKVMEIEANSQTLFVRASVGWQPGVVGALASRIRGTRIVARHREGGVGGSTTTRGEVLGSSII
;
A
#
# COMPACT_ATOMS: atom_id res chain seq x y z
N MET A 1 28.31 -0.02 -13.65
CA MET A 1 27.34 0.58 -14.60
C MET A 1 25.96 -0.09 -14.51
N ALA A 2 25.38 -0.22 -13.31
CA ALA A 2 24.02 -0.78 -13.10
C ALA A 2 23.01 0.28 -12.61
N ASP A 3 23.47 1.49 -12.27
CA ASP A 3 22.67 2.50 -11.59
C ASP A 3 21.84 3.39 -12.54
N LEU A 4 22.40 3.82 -13.68
CA LEU A 4 21.74 4.80 -14.55
C LEU A 4 20.45 4.24 -15.19
N LYS A 5 20.48 2.99 -15.66
CA LYS A 5 19.30 2.35 -16.27
C LYS A 5 18.16 2.16 -15.26
N GLN A 6 18.50 1.81 -14.01
CA GLN A 6 17.53 1.66 -12.93
C GLN A 6 16.96 3.02 -12.49
N MET A 7 17.81 4.04 -12.40
CA MET A 7 17.39 5.41 -12.09
C MET A 7 16.42 5.96 -13.15
N VAL A 8 16.77 5.84 -14.43
CA VAL A 8 15.91 6.29 -15.54
C VAL A 8 14.57 5.55 -15.54
N ARG A 9 14.57 4.24 -15.26
CA ARG A 9 13.33 3.46 -15.15
C ARG A 9 12.44 3.97 -14.00
N ARG A 10 13.02 4.25 -12.83
CA ARG A 10 12.27 4.78 -11.67
C ARG A 10 11.72 6.17 -11.93
N GLN A 11 12.52 7.06 -12.52
CA GLN A 11 12.09 8.42 -12.86
C GLN A 11 10.97 8.42 -13.90
N ARG A 12 11.07 7.55 -14.91
CA ARG A 12 10.01 7.38 -15.91
C ARG A 12 8.71 6.89 -15.29
N LEU A 13 8.78 5.89 -14.40
CA LEU A 13 7.60 5.37 -13.70
C LEU A 13 6.90 6.46 -12.86
N LEU A 14 7.67 7.31 -12.17
CA LEU A 14 7.12 8.45 -11.44
C LEU A 14 6.52 9.53 -12.36
N ALA A 15 7.16 9.79 -13.50
CA ALA A 15 6.66 10.75 -14.48
C ALA A 15 5.35 10.26 -15.13
N ASP A 16 5.30 8.99 -15.54
CA ASP A 16 4.10 8.36 -16.13
C ASP A 16 2.94 8.36 -15.12
N PHE A 17 3.22 8.10 -13.83
CA PHE A 17 2.23 8.23 -12.77
C PHE A 17 1.74 9.66 -12.57
N GLY A 18 2.65 10.64 -12.57
CA GLY A 18 2.30 12.05 -12.44
C GLY A 18 1.41 12.54 -13.58
N ASP A 19 1.73 12.12 -14.81
CA ASP A 19 0.93 12.43 -16.00
C ASP A 19 -0.47 11.81 -15.93
N PHE A 20 -0.56 10.54 -15.51
CA PHE A 20 -1.84 9.87 -15.26
C PHE A 20 -2.68 10.60 -14.20
N GLY A 21 -2.05 10.97 -13.09
CA GLY A 21 -2.71 11.72 -12.02
C GLY A 21 -3.22 13.09 -12.45
N GLN A 22 -2.53 13.76 -13.38
CA GLN A 22 -2.93 15.06 -13.87
C GLN A 22 -4.05 15.02 -14.92
N GLN A 23 -4.17 13.92 -15.66
CA GLN A 23 -5.23 13.73 -16.67
C GLN A 23 -6.50 13.08 -16.11
N SER A 24 -6.44 12.48 -14.93
CA SER A 24 -7.57 11.80 -14.31
C SER A 24 -8.40 12.75 -13.43
N ASP A 25 -9.70 12.79 -13.67
CA ASP A 25 -10.68 13.47 -12.80
C ASP A 25 -11.17 12.56 -11.64
N ASP A 26 -10.76 11.28 -11.64
CA ASP A 26 -11.12 10.30 -10.62
C ASP A 26 -9.95 10.04 -9.68
N LEU A 27 -10.06 10.54 -8.45
CA LEU A 27 -9.05 10.35 -7.40
C LEU A 27 -8.88 8.87 -7.03
N ASP A 28 -9.96 8.09 -6.99
CA ASP A 28 -9.87 6.67 -6.62
C ASP A 28 -9.10 5.89 -7.69
N ALA A 29 -9.29 6.23 -8.97
CA ALA A 29 -8.51 5.67 -10.06
C ALA A 29 -7.00 5.99 -9.92
N VAL A 30 -6.66 7.23 -9.55
CA VAL A 30 -5.26 7.65 -9.30
C VAL A 30 -4.65 6.88 -8.14
N LEU A 31 -5.37 6.73 -7.03
CA LEU A 31 -4.88 6.01 -5.86
C LEU A 31 -4.73 4.50 -6.12
N MET A 32 -5.60 3.92 -6.94
CA MET A 32 -5.51 2.53 -7.38
C MET A 32 -4.26 2.30 -8.25
N GLU A 33 -4.00 3.17 -9.21
CA GLU A 33 -2.81 3.08 -10.04
C GLU A 33 -1.52 3.26 -9.22
N ALA A 34 -1.53 4.18 -8.24
CA ALA A 34 -0.42 4.33 -7.29
C ALA A 34 -0.14 3.02 -6.54
N CYS A 35 -1.19 2.35 -6.02
CA CYS A 35 -1.04 1.07 -5.31
C CYS A 35 -0.42 -0.01 -6.21
N ARG A 36 -0.85 -0.08 -7.48
CA ARG A 36 -0.31 -1.04 -8.45
C ARG A 36 1.17 -0.78 -8.72
N LEU A 37 1.53 0.48 -9.00
CA LEU A 37 2.91 0.88 -9.26
C LEU A 37 3.83 0.65 -8.07
N PHE A 38 3.36 0.92 -6.85
CA PHE A 38 4.13 0.63 -5.64
C PHE A 38 4.27 -0.87 -5.37
N GLY A 39 3.22 -1.66 -5.63
CA GLY A 39 3.30 -3.12 -5.58
C GLY A 39 4.40 -3.65 -6.48
N ASP A 40 4.39 -3.25 -7.74
CA ASP A 40 5.38 -3.64 -8.75
C ASP A 40 6.79 -3.15 -8.40
N ALA A 41 6.93 -1.90 -7.93
CA ALA A 41 8.22 -1.28 -7.65
C ALA A 41 8.88 -1.81 -6.37
N LEU A 42 8.08 -2.13 -5.35
CA LEU A 42 8.55 -2.64 -4.06
C LEU A 42 8.58 -4.18 -4.01
N GLY A 43 8.06 -4.85 -5.04
CA GLY A 43 7.97 -6.32 -5.06
C GLY A 43 7.07 -6.88 -3.96
N THR A 44 6.02 -6.14 -3.59
CA THR A 44 5.07 -6.55 -2.56
C THR A 44 3.77 -7.04 -3.18
N ASP A 45 3.28 -8.17 -2.68
CA ASP A 45 1.98 -8.70 -3.07
C ASP A 45 0.82 -7.84 -2.55
N LEU A 46 1.07 -7.01 -1.53
CA LEU A 46 0.05 -6.23 -0.83
C LEU A 46 0.42 -4.74 -0.78
N ALA A 47 -0.49 -3.89 -1.27
CA ALA A 47 -0.39 -2.43 -1.17
C ALA A 47 -1.77 -1.83 -0.81
N LYS A 48 -1.80 -0.75 -0.03
CA LYS A 48 -3.03 0.01 0.23
C LYS A 48 -2.76 1.49 0.54
N VAL A 49 -3.69 2.36 0.14
CA VAL A 49 -3.78 3.76 0.54
C VAL A 49 -4.95 3.92 1.50
N MET A 50 -4.71 4.64 2.60
CA MET A 50 -5.71 4.91 3.62
C MET A 50 -5.91 6.41 3.80
N GLU A 51 -7.16 6.82 3.91
CA GLU A 51 -7.56 8.18 4.27
C GLU A 51 -7.91 8.24 5.75
N ILE A 52 -7.47 9.31 6.41
CA ILE A 52 -7.80 9.58 7.81
C ILE A 52 -9.00 10.50 7.85
N GLU A 53 -10.10 10.04 8.44
CA GLU A 53 -11.24 10.90 8.72
C GLU A 53 -10.88 11.86 9.86
N ALA A 54 -10.92 13.16 9.56
CA ALA A 54 -10.44 14.23 10.43
C ALA A 54 -11.07 14.22 11.84
N ASN A 55 -12.32 13.75 11.97
CA ASN A 55 -13.10 13.89 13.19
C ASN A 55 -13.21 12.61 14.04
N SER A 56 -12.92 11.44 13.48
CA SER A 56 -13.23 10.16 14.14
C SER A 56 -12.01 9.30 14.44
N GLN A 57 -10.81 9.74 14.03
CA GLN A 57 -9.59 8.94 14.05
C GLN A 57 -9.78 7.60 13.33
N THR A 58 -10.66 7.57 12.31
CA THR A 58 -10.95 6.37 11.54
C THR A 58 -10.18 6.41 10.22
N LEU A 59 -9.60 5.27 9.86
CA LEU A 59 -8.90 5.05 8.60
C LEU A 59 -9.82 4.32 7.64
N PHE A 60 -10.03 4.88 6.45
CA PHE A 60 -10.73 4.21 5.36
C PHE A 60 -9.75 3.81 4.27
N VAL A 61 -9.86 2.59 3.76
CA VAL A 61 -9.07 2.19 2.59
C VAL A 61 -9.69 2.82 1.34
N ARG A 62 -8.90 3.63 0.64
CA ARG A 62 -9.29 4.28 -0.63
C ARG A 62 -8.82 3.51 -1.86
N ALA A 63 -7.70 2.80 -1.74
CA ALA A 63 -7.19 1.96 -2.80
C ALA A 63 -6.41 0.78 -2.21
N SER A 64 -6.44 -0.36 -2.89
CA SER A 64 -5.68 -1.53 -2.48
C SER A 64 -5.38 -2.48 -3.65
N VAL A 65 -4.27 -3.21 -3.54
CA VAL A 65 -3.86 -4.28 -4.47
C VAL A 65 -3.48 -5.51 -3.64
N GLY A 66 -3.94 -6.69 -4.10
CA GLY A 66 -3.68 -7.98 -3.46
C GLY A 66 -4.51 -8.28 -2.21
N TRP A 67 -5.37 -7.36 -1.78
CA TRP A 67 -6.33 -7.57 -0.70
C TRP A 67 -7.60 -8.25 -1.21
N GLN A 68 -8.38 -8.82 -0.28
CA GLN A 68 -9.68 -9.39 -0.61
C GLN A 68 -10.61 -8.34 -1.23
N PRO A 69 -11.50 -8.73 -2.16
CA PRO A 69 -12.51 -7.83 -2.69
C PRO A 69 -13.38 -7.22 -1.58
N GLY A 70 -13.79 -5.95 -1.74
CA GLY A 70 -14.63 -5.25 -0.76
C GLY A 70 -13.86 -4.57 0.37
N VAL A 71 -12.52 -4.57 0.36
CA VAL A 71 -11.71 -3.83 1.36
C VAL A 71 -11.79 -2.31 1.17
N VAL A 72 -11.83 -1.83 -0.09
CA VAL A 72 -11.98 -0.40 -0.40
C VAL A 72 -13.36 0.08 0.06
N GLY A 73 -13.39 1.20 0.80
CA GLY A 73 -14.60 1.81 1.34
C GLY A 73 -15.23 1.12 2.56
N ALA A 74 -15.03 -0.19 2.75
CA ALA A 74 -15.66 -0.92 3.86
C ALA A 74 -14.79 -1.02 5.13
N LEU A 75 -13.46 -0.97 5.00
CA LEU A 75 -12.56 -1.16 6.14
C LEU A 75 -12.28 0.17 6.86
N ALA A 76 -13.02 0.38 7.95
CA ALA A 76 -12.82 1.45 8.92
C ALA A 76 -11.97 0.94 10.10
N SER A 77 -10.71 1.35 10.21
CA SER A 77 -9.87 1.03 11.39
C SER A 77 -9.65 2.26 12.25
N ARG A 78 -9.91 2.18 13.56
CA ARG A 78 -9.63 3.28 14.49
C ARG A 78 -8.12 3.36 14.78
N ILE A 79 -7.55 4.54 14.66
CA ILE A 79 -6.16 4.81 15.02
C ILE A 79 -6.00 4.63 16.54
N ARG A 80 -5.32 3.55 16.96
CA ARG A 80 -4.80 3.39 18.32
C ARG A 80 -3.27 3.35 18.24
N GLY A 81 -2.60 4.48 18.42
CA GLY A 81 -1.12 4.60 18.42
C GLY A 81 -0.45 3.91 17.22
N THR A 82 -0.48 4.54 16.05
CA THR A 82 -0.16 3.88 14.77
C THR A 82 1.31 3.46 14.66
N ARG A 83 1.55 2.14 14.64
CA ARG A 83 2.80 1.56 14.10
C ARG A 83 2.51 1.06 12.68
N ILE A 84 3.16 1.64 11.68
CA ILE A 84 3.05 1.19 10.29
C ILE A 84 3.88 -0.09 10.14
N VAL A 85 3.22 -1.23 9.97
CA VAL A 85 3.87 -2.51 9.63
C VAL A 85 3.71 -2.77 8.14
N ALA A 86 4.78 -2.55 7.38
CA ALA A 86 4.90 -3.05 6.02
C ALA A 86 5.36 -4.50 6.08
N ARG A 87 4.54 -5.44 5.62
CA ARG A 87 4.93 -6.86 5.53
C ARG A 87 5.56 -7.10 4.15
N HIS A 88 6.89 -7.11 4.11
CA HIS A 88 7.63 -7.59 2.94
C HIS A 88 7.76 -9.11 3.05
N ARG A 89 7.28 -9.87 2.07
CA ARG A 89 7.48 -11.32 2.00
C ARG A 89 8.77 -11.59 1.24
N GLU A 90 9.89 -11.73 1.94
CA GLU A 90 11.12 -12.22 1.29
C GLU A 90 10.93 -13.70 0.90
N GLY A 91 11.07 -13.99 -0.39
CA GLY A 91 11.11 -15.35 -0.90
C GLY A 91 12.38 -16.05 -0.41
N GLY A 92 12.25 -16.90 0.61
CA GLY A 92 13.30 -17.77 1.10
C GLY A 92 12.74 -18.84 2.03
N VAL A 93 12.97 -20.11 1.70
CA VAL A 93 12.54 -21.27 2.49
C VAL A 93 13.21 -21.24 3.86
N GLY A 94 12.42 -21.11 4.93
CA GLY A 94 12.81 -21.44 6.30
C GLY A 94 12.75 -20.29 7.30
N GLY A 95 11.92 -20.45 8.34
CA GLY A 95 12.02 -19.68 9.58
C GLY A 95 11.12 -18.45 9.68
N SER A 96 9.82 -18.66 9.99
CA SER A 96 8.94 -17.59 10.47
C SER A 96 9.37 -17.17 11.88
N THR A 97 10.27 -16.20 12.00
CA THR A 97 10.51 -15.52 13.28
C THR A 97 9.41 -14.47 13.48
N THR A 98 8.32 -14.91 14.10
CA THR A 98 7.33 -14.04 14.71
C THR A 98 7.99 -13.34 15.90
N THR A 99 8.37 -12.08 15.74
CA THR A 99 8.67 -11.24 16.91
C THR A 99 7.35 -10.91 17.58
N ARG A 100 7.11 -11.66 18.67
CA ARG A 100 5.94 -11.64 19.53
C ARG A 100 5.77 -10.24 20.15
N GLY A 101 4.93 -9.42 19.52
CA GLY A 101 4.32 -8.23 20.11
C GLY A 101 2.82 -8.49 20.18
N GLU A 102 2.30 -8.54 21.39
CA GLU A 102 0.93 -8.90 21.78
C GLU A 102 -0.14 -8.40 20.79
N VAL A 103 -0.78 -9.37 20.13
CA VAL A 103 -1.89 -9.18 19.22
C VAL A 103 -3.17 -9.37 20.02
N LEU A 104 -3.78 -8.28 20.46
CA LEU A 104 -5.15 -8.30 20.96
C LEU A 104 -6.05 -7.59 19.95
N GLY A 105 -6.71 -8.40 19.10
CA GLY A 105 -7.88 -8.10 18.25
C GLY A 105 -7.80 -6.82 17.40
N SER A 106 -7.72 -6.86 16.08
CA SER A 106 -8.51 -7.65 15.15
C SER A 106 -7.67 -7.81 13.88
N SER A 107 -7.10 -9.00 13.71
CA SER A 107 -6.61 -9.44 12.41
C SER A 107 -7.84 -10.01 11.70
N ILE A 108 -8.40 -9.26 10.76
CA ILE A 108 -9.28 -9.87 9.77
C ILE A 108 -8.45 -10.07 8.51
N ILE A 109 -8.39 -11.35 8.19
CA ILE A 109 -7.73 -12.08 7.11
C ILE A 109 -8.17 -11.51 5.76
#